data_AF-A0A2H5YYA4-F1
#
_entry.id   AF-A0A2H5YYA4-F1
#
_cell.length_a   1.000
_cell.length_b   1.000
_cell.length_c   1.000
_cell.angle_alpha   90.00
_cell.angle_beta   90.00
_cell.angle_gamma   90.00
#
_symmetry.space_group_name_H-M   'P 1'
#
loop_
_entity.id
_entity.type
_entity.pdbx_description
1 polymer ?
#
loop_
_entity_poly.entity_id
_entity_poly.type
_entity_poly.pdbx_seq_one_letter_code
_entity_poly.pdbx_strand_id
1 'polypeptide(L)'
;MLWGTILLLVVAIVLVAFVLQPLWSAYRRTSATSPLPAVLLDLFAERDVVLASLRDLQLDFETGKVSADDYQRMRTALLAEAARVLRAIEEVNRELEASIEDEIAHLRELARQSDSSLSTSASGATT
;
A
#
# COMPACT_ATOMS: atom_id res chain seq x y z
N MET A 1 34.27 -8.81 -27.12
CA MET A 1 33.36 -7.64 -27.23
C MET A 1 31.90 -8.05 -27.02
N LEU A 2 31.35 -9.02 -27.78
CA LEU A 2 29.95 -9.48 -27.65
C LEU A 2 29.60 -10.17 -26.31
N TRP A 3 30.56 -10.85 -25.68
CA TRP A 3 30.33 -11.54 -24.41
C TRP A 3 30.06 -10.59 -23.24
N GLY A 4 30.70 -9.42 -23.22
CA GLY A 4 30.48 -8.41 -22.18
C GLY A 4 29.10 -7.75 -22.31
N THR A 5 28.62 -7.52 -23.54
CA THR A 5 27.28 -6.97 -23.78
C THR A 5 26.19 -7.98 -23.43
N ILE A 6 26.41 -9.27 -23.69
CA ILE A 6 25.49 -10.35 -23.30
C ILE A 6 25.39 -10.42 -21.77
N LEU A 7 26.52 -10.37 -21.06
CA LEU A 7 26.52 -10.40 -19.59
C LEU A 7 25.78 -9.19 -19.00
N LEU A 8 26.01 -7.99 -19.54
CA LEU A 8 25.36 -6.77 -19.10
C LEU A 8 23.85 -6.79 -19.37
N LEU A 9 23.43 -7.32 -20.52
CA LEU A 9 22.02 -7.47 -20.86
C LEU A 9 21.32 -8.44 -19.89
N VAL A 10 21.96 -9.57 -19.56
CA VAL A 10 21.42 -10.54 -18.61
C VAL A 10 21.25 -9.91 -17.22
N VAL A 11 22.25 -9.17 -16.74
CA VAL A 11 22.16 -8.47 -15.43
C VAL A 11 21.05 -7.42 -15.44
N ALA A 12 20.91 -6.66 -16.53
CA ALA A 12 19.82 -5.68 -16.68
C ALA A 12 18.44 -6.36 -16.67
N ILE A 13 18.27 -7.47 -17.37
CA ILE A 13 17.01 -8.24 -17.39
C ILE A 13 16.69 -8.81 -16.00
N VAL A 14 17.69 -9.30 -15.26
CA VAL A 14 17.51 -9.80 -13.89
C VAL A 14 17.12 -8.67 -12.95
N LEU A 15 17.72 -7.48 -13.06
CA LEU A 15 17.35 -6.30 -12.29
C LEU A 15 15.89 -5.88 -12.58
N VAL A 16 15.52 -5.78 -13.85
CA VAL A 16 14.15 -5.46 -14.26
C VAL A 16 13.17 -6.52 -13.75
N ALA A 17 13.48 -7.81 -13.91
CA ALA A 17 12.66 -8.89 -13.42
C ALA A 17 12.53 -8.87 -11.90
N PHE A 18 13.60 -8.57 -11.16
CA PHE A 18 13.58 -8.45 -9.70
C PHE A 18 12.69 -7.29 -9.22
N VAL A 19 12.68 -6.17 -9.96
CA VAL A 19 11.79 -5.02 -9.70
C VAL A 19 10.33 -5.33 -10.09
N LEU A 20 10.11 -6.08 -11.17
CA LEU A 20 8.76 -6.47 -11.63
C LEU A 20 8.15 -7.65 -10.85
N GLN A 21 8.97 -8.47 -10.20
CA GLN A 21 8.54 -9.63 -9.41
C GLN A 21 7.60 -9.26 -8.23
N PRO A 22 7.83 -8.19 -7.45
CA PRO A 22 6.87 -7.76 -6.42
C PRO A 22 5.58 -7.18 -7.03
N LEU A 23 5.66 -6.52 -8.20
CA LEU A 23 4.49 -5.95 -8.90
C LEU A 23 3.51 -7.04 -9.39
N TRP A 24 4.01 -8.18 -9.88
CA TRP A 24 3.13 -9.29 -10.31
C TRP A 24 2.60 -10.15 -9.16
N SER A 25 3.34 -10.23 -8.05
CA SER A 25 2.91 -10.94 -6.83
C SER A 25 1.73 -10.25 -6.14
N ALA A 26 1.64 -8.92 -6.26
CA ALA A 26 0.50 -8.13 -5.78
C ALA A 26 -0.79 -8.45 -6.57
N TYR A 27 -0.71 -8.65 -7.89
CA TYR A 27 -1.87 -8.85 -8.76
C TYR A 27 -2.57 -10.22 -8.62
N ARG A 28 -1.92 -11.24 -8.05
CA ARG A 28 -2.53 -12.57 -7.85
C ARG A 28 -3.30 -12.72 -6.54
N ARG A 29 -3.23 -11.75 -5.62
CA ARG A 29 -3.91 -11.80 -4.31
C ARG A 29 -5.29 -11.14 -4.29
N THR A 30 -5.73 -10.59 -5.41
CA THR A 30 -6.96 -9.79 -5.55
C THR A 30 -8.25 -10.60 -5.74
N SER A 31 -8.20 -11.93 -5.72
CA SER A 31 -9.41 -12.75 -5.98
C SER A 31 -10.25 -13.09 -4.75
N ALA A 32 -9.89 -12.64 -3.53
CA ALA A 32 -10.64 -13.02 -2.32
C ALA A 32 -10.76 -11.96 -1.20
N THR A 33 -10.26 -10.73 -1.38
CA THR A 33 -10.23 -9.71 -0.31
C THR A 33 -10.86 -8.41 -0.81
N SER A 34 -11.60 -7.72 0.07
CA SER A 34 -12.21 -6.39 -0.11
C SER A 34 -11.38 -5.44 -1.00
N PRO A 35 -12.00 -4.55 -1.81
CA PRO A 35 -11.26 -3.63 -2.68
C PRO A 35 -10.37 -2.60 -1.95
N LEU A 36 -10.63 -2.32 -0.66
CA LEU A 36 -9.86 -1.35 0.15
C LEU A 36 -8.33 -1.62 0.17
N PRO A 37 -7.84 -2.85 0.45
CA PRO A 37 -6.40 -3.14 0.41
C PRO A 37 -5.73 -2.95 -0.95
N ALA A 38 -6.47 -3.03 -2.07
CA ALA A 38 -5.90 -2.75 -3.38
C ALA A 38 -5.64 -1.24 -3.58
N VAL A 39 -6.57 -0.39 -3.13
CA VAL A 39 -6.44 1.07 -3.16
C VAL A 39 -5.28 1.53 -2.28
N LEU A 40 -5.14 0.97 -1.07
CA LEU A 40 -4.01 1.24 -0.17
C LEU A 40 -2.67 0.91 -0.82
N LEU A 41 -2.58 -0.23 -1.52
CA LEU A 41 -1.35 -0.65 -2.17
C LEU A 41 -0.95 0.29 -3.32
N ASP A 42 -1.93 0.77 -4.08
CA ASP A 42 -1.71 1.74 -5.15
C ASP A 42 -1.21 3.09 -4.60
N LEU A 43 -1.82 3.57 -3.51
CA LEU A 43 -1.37 4.78 -2.82
C LEU A 43 0.06 4.64 -2.24
N PHE A 44 0.43 3.46 -1.74
CA PHE A 44 1.81 3.21 -1.31
C PHE A 44 2.80 3.23 -2.48
N ALA A 45 2.41 2.70 -3.65
CA ALA A 45 3.22 2.78 -4.86
C ALA A 45 3.39 4.24 -5.31
N GLU A 46 2.31 5.03 -5.29
CA GLU A 46 2.34 6.45 -5.62
C GLU A 46 3.28 7.22 -4.67
N ARG A 47 3.21 6.95 -3.35
CA ARG A 47 4.13 7.52 -2.36
C ARG A 47 5.59 7.24 -2.73
N ASP A 48 5.90 5.99 -3.08
CA ASP A 48 7.27 5.58 -3.39
C ASP A 48 7.80 6.29 -4.65
N VAL A 49 6.94 6.47 -5.66
CA VAL A 49 7.28 7.24 -6.88
C VAL A 49 7.59 8.70 -6.55
N VAL A 50 6.76 9.35 -5.73
CA VAL A 50 6.96 10.76 -5.34
C VAL A 50 8.23 10.93 -4.52
N LEU A 51 8.50 10.02 -3.58
CA LEU A 51 9.71 10.05 -2.76
C LEU A 51 10.98 9.79 -3.58
N ALA A 52 10.92 8.87 -4.55
CA ALA A 52 12.01 8.64 -5.49
C ALA A 52 12.30 9.92 -6.31
N SER A 53 11.24 10.56 -6.81
CA SER A 53 11.37 11.82 -7.57
C SER A 53 12.00 12.95 -6.74
N LEU A 54 11.68 13.04 -5.45
CA LEU A 54 12.27 14.01 -4.53
C LEU A 54 13.77 13.74 -4.31
N ARG A 55 14.15 12.46 -4.23
CA ARG A 55 15.55 12.03 -4.09
C ARG A 55 16.34 12.32 -5.36
N ASP A 56 15.78 12.04 -6.53
CA ASP A 56 16.44 12.31 -7.81
C ASP A 56 16.64 13.81 -8.02
N LEU A 57 15.63 14.63 -7.68
CA LEU A 57 15.75 16.09 -7.72
C LEU A 57 16.88 16.62 -6.80
N GLN A 58 17.05 16.02 -5.62
CA GLN A 58 18.15 16.36 -4.72
C GLN A 58 19.51 16.04 -5.34
N LEU A 59 19.64 14.87 -5.96
CA LEU A 59 20.88 14.47 -6.64
C LEU A 59 21.19 15.37 -7.84
N ASP A 60 20.17 15.77 -8.61
CA ASP A 60 20.35 16.67 -9.74
C ASP A 60 20.77 18.08 -9.31
N PHE A 61 20.30 18.55 -8.14
CA PHE A 61 20.79 19.80 -7.53
C PHE A 61 22.23 19.68 -7.04
N GLU A 62 22.58 18.60 -6.32
CA GLU A 62 23.94 18.36 -5.82
C GLU A 62 24.97 18.20 -6.95
N THR A 63 24.55 17.64 -8.08
CA THR A 63 25.38 17.51 -9.30
C THR A 63 25.43 18.79 -10.14
N GLY A 64 24.73 19.85 -9.72
CA GLY A 64 24.73 21.16 -10.37
C GLY A 64 23.94 21.21 -11.68
N LYS A 65 23.09 20.22 -11.98
CA LYS A 65 22.24 20.21 -13.19
C LYS A 65 21.03 21.14 -13.06
N VAL A 66 20.65 21.50 -11.84
CA VAL A 66 19.45 22.30 -11.54
C VAL A 66 19.83 23.53 -10.75
N SER A 67 19.26 24.68 -11.11
CA SER A 67 19.49 25.94 -10.40
C SER A 67 18.79 25.94 -9.03
N ALA A 68 19.26 26.75 -8.07
CA ALA A 68 18.66 26.83 -6.74
C ALA A 68 17.17 27.25 -6.77
N ASP A 69 16.82 28.20 -7.65
CA ASP A 69 15.45 28.67 -7.80
C ASP A 69 14.54 27.57 -8.39
N ASP A 70 15.02 26.82 -9.39
CA ASP A 70 14.26 25.73 -10.00
C ASP A 70 14.08 24.57 -9.03
N TYR A 71 15.13 24.23 -8.29
CA TYR A 71 15.09 23.21 -7.25
C TYR A 71 14.03 23.53 -6.19
N GLN A 72 13.98 24.76 -5.67
CA GLN A 72 12.97 25.13 -4.66
C GLN A 72 11.54 25.05 -5.21
N ARG A 73 11.30 25.48 -6.45
CA ARG A 73 9.97 25.38 -7.08
C ARG A 73 9.55 23.92 -7.29
N MET A 74 10.43 23.08 -7.81
CA MET A 74 10.14 21.66 -8.04
C MET A 74 9.96 20.90 -6.72
N ARG A 75 10.80 21.19 -5.72
CA ARG A 75 10.75 20.57 -4.40
C ARG A 75 9.43 20.89 -3.68
N THR A 76 8.98 22.14 -3.73
CA THR A 76 7.72 22.54 -3.09
C THR A 76 6.52 21.85 -3.75
N ALA A 77 6.51 21.72 -5.07
CA ALA A 77 5.47 20.96 -5.78
C ALA A 77 5.47 19.48 -5.39
N LEU A 78 6.63 18.81 -5.38
CA LEU A 78 6.74 17.40 -5.00
C LEU A 78 6.40 17.15 -3.52
N LEU A 79 6.70 18.10 -2.62
CA LEU A 79 6.29 17.99 -1.22
C LEU A 79 4.78 18.13 -1.05
N ALA A 80 4.13 18.99 -1.84
CA ALA A 80 2.67 19.09 -1.84
C ALA A 80 2.02 17.80 -2.36
N GLU A 81 2.61 17.19 -3.40
CA GLU A 81 2.24 15.87 -3.91
C GLU A 81 2.33 14.80 -2.82
N ALA A 82 3.50 14.69 -2.17
CA ALA A 82 3.75 13.71 -1.11
C ALA A 82 2.76 13.87 0.05
N ALA A 83 2.48 15.11 0.47
CA ALA A 83 1.53 15.42 1.52
C ALA A 83 0.10 14.98 1.16
N ARG A 84 -0.29 15.11 -0.11
CA ARG A 84 -1.62 14.66 -0.56
C ARG A 84 -1.73 13.14 -0.53
N VAL A 85 -0.74 12.43 -1.06
CA VAL A 85 -0.73 10.95 -1.06
C VAL A 85 -0.76 10.41 0.37
N LEU A 86 0.03 10.99 1.28
CA LEU A 86 0.03 10.58 2.69
C LEU A 86 -1.34 10.79 3.35
N ARG A 87 -2.04 11.89 3.05
CA ARG A 87 -3.40 12.12 3.54
C ARG A 87 -4.40 11.11 3.00
N ALA A 88 -4.27 10.73 1.72
CA ALA A 88 -5.12 9.71 1.13
C ALA A 88 -4.91 8.34 1.80
N ILE A 89 -3.66 7.96 2.09
CA ILE A 89 -3.34 6.72 2.84
C ILE A 89 -3.99 6.74 4.22
N GLU A 90 -3.86 7.86 4.94
CA GLU A 90 -4.46 8.03 6.26
C GLU A 90 -5.98 7.88 6.23
N GLU A 91 -6.65 8.46 5.25
CA GLU A 91 -8.11 8.36 5.10
C GLU A 91 -8.55 6.91 4.87
N VAL A 92 -7.90 6.20 3.94
CA VAL A 92 -8.25 4.80 3.66
C VAL A 92 -7.96 3.90 4.86
N ASN A 93 -6.90 4.17 5.62
CA ASN A 93 -6.63 3.44 6.87
C ASN A 93 -7.74 3.65 7.90
N ARG A 94 -8.25 4.87 8.07
CA ARG A 94 -9.36 5.15 9.00
C ARG A 94 -10.64 4.43 8.58
N GLU A 95 -10.96 4.42 7.29
CA GLU A 95 -12.11 3.69 6.77
C GLU A 95 -11.97 2.18 7.00
N LEU A 96 -10.76 1.64 6.80
CA LEU A 96 -10.46 0.24 7.07
C LEU A 96 -10.61 -0.10 8.56
N GLU A 97 -10.09 0.74 9.46
CA GLU A 97 -10.22 0.56 10.91
C GLU A 97 -11.69 0.57 11.35
N ALA A 98 -12.49 1.50 10.84
CA ALA A 98 -13.93 1.56 11.12
C ALA A 98 -14.66 0.30 10.63
N SER A 99 -14.37 -0.16 9.40
CA SER A 99 -14.95 -1.39 8.86
C SER A 99 -14.58 -2.63 9.69
N ILE A 100 -13.36 -2.69 10.23
CA ILE A 100 -12.93 -3.78 11.10
C ILE A 100 -13.68 -3.72 12.44
N GLU A 101 -13.86 -2.54 13.02
CA GLU A 101 -14.60 -2.37 14.28
C GLU A 101 -16.06 -2.80 14.16
N ASP A 102 -16.72 -2.42 13.06
CA ASP A 102 -18.10 -2.82 12.75
C ASP A 102 -18.21 -4.35 12.60
N GLU A 103 -17.29 -4.98 11.86
CA GLU A 103 -17.28 -6.43 11.68
C GLU A 103 -17.06 -7.17 13.01
N ILE A 104 -16.14 -6.67 13.85
CA ILE A 104 -15.89 -7.23 15.19
C ILE A 104 -17.15 -7.10 16.07
N ALA A 105 -17.85 -5.97 16.01
CA ALA A 105 -19.09 -5.76 16.77
C ALA A 105 -20.19 -6.74 16.34
N HIS A 106 -20.34 -6.94 15.02
CA HIS A 106 -21.29 -7.90 14.46
C HIS A 106 -20.98 -9.35 14.90
N LEU A 107 -19.72 -9.77 14.82
CA LEU A 107 -19.29 -11.10 15.24
C LEU A 107 -19.49 -11.34 16.75
N ARG A 108 -19.26 -10.31 17.58
CA ARG A 108 -19.51 -10.39 19.04
C ARG A 108 -20.99 -10.59 19.36
N GLU A 109 -21.88 -9.94 18.61
CA GLU A 109 -23.32 -10.09 18.79
C GLU A 109 -23.80 -11.49 18.40
N LEU A 110 -23.31 -12.02 17.27
CA LEU A 110 -23.58 -13.40 16.84
C LEU A 110 -23.11 -14.43 17.89
N ALA A 111 -21.93 -14.21 18.48
CA ALA A 111 -21.42 -15.06 19.55
C ALA A 111 -22.32 -15.00 20.80
N ARG A 112 -22.79 -13.80 21.18
CA ARG A 112 -23.66 -13.60 22.35
C ARG A 112 -25.03 -14.27 22.20
N GLN A 113 -25.61 -14.21 21.00
CA GLN A 113 -26.88 -14.87 20.70
C GLN A 113 -26.75 -16.40 20.76
N SER A 114 -25.63 -16.92 20.26
CA SER A 114 -25.31 -18.35 20.33
C SER A 114 -25.29 -18.84 21.78
N ASP A 115 -24.60 -18.13 22.69
CA ASP A 115 -24.55 -18.48 24.12
C ASP A 115 -25.94 -18.45 24.79
N SER A 116 -26.78 -17.48 24.45
CA SER A 116 -28.14 -17.36 25.03
C SER A 116 -29.10 -18.48 24.60
N SER A 117 -28.95 -18.99 23.37
CA SER A 117 -29.76 -20.08 22.82
C SER A 117 -29.45 -21.43 23.48
N LEU A 118 -28.19 -21.64 23.88
CA LEU A 118 -27.73 -22.84 24.58
C LEU A 118 -28.26 -22.90 26.03
N SER A 119 -28.33 -21.75 26.70
CA SER A 119 -28.88 -21.66 28.08
C SER A 119 -30.40 -21.89 28.13
N THR A 120 -31.15 -21.39 27.14
CA THR A 120 -32.62 -21.56 27.07
C THR A 120 -33.03 -23.02 26.82
N SER A 121 -32.28 -23.75 25.99
CA SER A 121 -32.56 -25.17 25.72
C SER A 121 -32.29 -26.08 26.93
N ALA A 122 -31.32 -25.73 27.79
CA ALA A 122 -31.03 -26.50 29.00
C ALA A 122 -32.11 -26.33 30.10
N SER A 123 -32.80 -25.18 30.14
CA SER A 123 -33.83 -24.90 31.14
C SER A 123 -35.19 -25.57 30.85
N GLY A 124 -35.44 -26.01 29.62
CA GLY A 124 -36.70 -26.68 29.24
C GLY A 124 -36.76 -28.18 29.53
N ALA A 125 -35.66 -28.82 29.94
CA ALA A 125 -35.56 -30.26 30.13
C ALA A 125 -35.75 -30.74 31.58
N THR A 126 -36.14 -29.86 32.52
CA THR A 126 -36.26 -30.17 33.96
C THR A 126 -37.68 -30.02 34.53
N THR A 127 -38.74 -30.00 33.71
CA THR A 127 -40.13 -30.14 34.18
C THR A 127 -40.75 -31.38 33.55
#